data_AF-A0A179FG72-F1
#
_entry.id   AF-A0A179FG72-F1
#
_cell.length_a   1.000
_cell.length_b   1.000
_cell.length_c   1.000
_cell.angle_alpha   90.00
_cell.angle_beta   90.00
_cell.angle_gamma   90.00
#
_symmetry.space_group_name_H-M   'P 1'
#
loop_
_entity.id
_entity.type
_entity.pdbx_description
1 polymer ?
#
loop_
_entity_poly.entity_id
_entity_poly.type
_entity_poly.pdbx_seq_one_letter_code
_entity_poly.pdbx_strand_id
1 'polypeptide(L)'
;MSSGGTDRRQQVQLGQQYRVPFAEVVKDLKLPNVFVAAVGWIRDAATVHDILSNGKTDVVHVAREFLRDPNFVQKVALDTGTEVS
;
A
#
# COMPACT_ATOMS: atom_id res chain seq x y z
N MET A 1 0.97 -13.19 -2.66
CA MET A 1 0.43 -13.56 -1.33
C MET A 1 0.88 -12.52 -0.32
N SER A 2 0.03 -12.08 0.60
CA SER A 2 0.48 -11.22 1.73
C SER A 2 1.01 -12.09 2.86
N SER A 3 1.70 -11.51 3.85
CA SER A 3 2.28 -12.29 4.96
C SER A 3 1.26 -12.96 5.89
N GLY A 4 -0.05 -12.83 5.64
CA GLY A 4 -1.12 -13.64 6.26
C GLY A 4 -1.40 -13.39 7.75
N GLY A 5 -0.40 -12.96 8.53
CA GLY A 5 -0.56 -12.72 9.97
C GLY A 5 -0.90 -13.98 10.78
N THR A 6 -0.53 -15.17 10.28
CA THR A 6 -1.07 -16.46 10.76
C THR A 6 -0.15 -17.17 11.76
N ASP A 7 1.10 -16.73 11.96
CA ASP A 7 1.98 -17.29 12.99
C ASP A 7 1.67 -16.67 14.36
N ARG A 8 1.31 -17.50 15.34
CA ARG A 8 1.00 -17.08 16.71
C ARG A 8 2.17 -16.39 17.43
N ARG A 9 3.41 -16.62 17.00
CA ARG A 9 4.62 -15.98 17.54
C ARG A 9 4.93 -14.65 16.87
N GLN A 10 4.19 -14.28 15.82
CA GLN A 10 4.42 -13.04 15.10
C GLN A 10 4.18 -11.83 16.00
N GLN A 11 5.24 -11.07 16.28
CA GLN A 11 5.14 -9.79 16.96
C GLN A 11 4.87 -8.70 15.92
N VAL A 12 3.60 -8.37 15.71
CA VAL A 12 3.21 -7.34 14.75
C VAL A 12 3.38 -5.97 15.40
N GLN A 13 4.40 -5.23 15.00
CA GLN A 13 4.46 -3.79 15.26
C GLN A 13 3.47 -3.11 14.31
N LEU A 14 2.31 -2.75 14.84
CA LEU A 14 1.27 -2.06 14.08
C LEU A 14 1.66 -0.59 13.92
N GLY A 15 1.50 -0.09 12.70
CA GLY A 15 1.79 1.29 12.36
C GLY A 15 1.46 1.56 10.89
N GLN A 16 1.56 2.83 10.51
CA GLN A 16 1.46 3.23 9.11
C GLN A 16 2.52 2.48 8.30
N GLN A 17 2.15 1.99 7.12
CA GLN A 17 3.08 1.30 6.21
C GLN A 17 3.77 0.04 6.76
N TYR A 18 3.35 -0.57 7.88
CA TYR A 18 4.11 -1.65 8.55
C TYR A 18 4.41 -2.91 7.70
N ARG A 19 3.74 -3.10 6.56
CA ARG A 19 4.01 -4.17 5.59
C ARG A 19 4.64 -3.69 4.28
N VAL A 20 4.75 -2.38 4.06
CA VAL A 20 5.35 -1.78 2.86
C VAL A 20 6.82 -2.18 2.70
N PRO A 21 7.66 -2.28 3.76
CA PRO A 21 9.03 -2.73 3.59
C PRO A 21 9.17 -4.10 2.94
N PHE A 22 8.19 -5.00 3.11
CA PHE A 22 8.20 -6.29 2.41
C PHE A 22 7.94 -6.14 0.90
N ALA A 23 7.06 -5.23 0.51
CA ALA A 23 6.79 -4.93 -0.89
C ALA A 23 8.02 -4.27 -1.54
N GLU A 24 8.64 -3.32 -0.84
CA GLU A 24 9.85 -2.62 -1.28
C GLU A 24 11.00 -3.59 -1.53
N VAL A 25 11.28 -4.50 -0.59
CA VAL A 25 12.31 -5.54 -0.77
C VAL A 25 12.05 -6.39 -2.01
N VAL A 26 10.80 -6.79 -2.26
CA VAL A 26 10.45 -7.57 -3.47
C VAL A 26 10.58 -6.72 -4.73
N LYS A 27 10.23 -5.44 -4.66
CA LYS A 27 10.35 -4.50 -5.78
C LYS A 27 11.82 -4.27 -6.16
N ASP A 28 12.71 -4.19 -5.18
CA ASP A 28 14.15 -4.03 -5.35
C ASP A 28 14.83 -5.24 -6.01
N LEU A 29 14.22 -6.43 -5.96
CA LEU A 29 14.69 -7.60 -6.71
C LEU A 29 14.56 -7.43 -8.23
N LYS A 30 13.80 -6.43 -8.70
CA LYS A 30 13.63 -6.08 -10.14
C LYS A 30 13.30 -7.28 -11.01
N LEU A 31 12.44 -8.17 -10.51
CA LEU A 31 12.05 -9.38 -11.22
C LEU A 31 11.27 -9.01 -12.51
N PRO A 32 11.68 -9.50 -13.68
CA PRO A 32 11.00 -9.17 -14.92
C PRO A 32 9.57 -9.72 -14.92
N ASN A 33 8.63 -8.92 -15.43
CA ASN A 33 7.21 -9.26 -15.54
C ASN A 33 6.51 -9.56 -14.20
N VAL A 34 7.04 -9.06 -13.08
CA VAL A 34 6.42 -9.15 -11.76
C VAL A 34 5.99 -7.76 -11.29
N PHE A 35 4.70 -7.58 -11.04
CA PHE A 35 4.16 -6.40 -10.38
C PHE A 35 4.02 -6.66 -8.89
N VAL A 36 4.45 -5.69 -8.10
CA VAL A 36 4.40 -5.75 -6.63
C VAL A 36 3.29 -4.84 -6.13
N ALA A 37 2.48 -5.36 -5.22
CA ALA A 37 1.42 -4.58 -4.57
C ALA A 37 1.64 -4.48 -3.06
N ALA A 38 1.70 -3.25 -2.54
CA ALA A 38 1.75 -3.00 -1.11
C ALA A 38 0.34 -3.03 -0.50
N VAL A 39 0.22 -3.59 0.70
CA VAL A 39 -1.04 -3.67 1.46
C VAL A 39 -0.74 -3.42 2.93
N GLY A 40 -1.72 -2.89 3.68
CA GLY A 40 -1.69 -2.91 5.14
C GLY A 40 -1.59 -1.53 5.78
N TRP A 41 -2.65 -1.14 6.48
CA TRP A 41 -2.76 0.12 7.23
C TRP A 41 -2.51 1.39 6.40
N ILE A 42 -2.84 1.33 5.12
CA ILE A 42 -2.83 2.48 4.20
C ILE A 42 -4.21 3.13 4.30
N ARG A 43 -4.27 4.38 4.79
CA ARG A 43 -5.53 5.04 5.20
C ARG A 43 -5.69 6.49 4.74
N ASP A 44 -4.67 7.07 4.13
CA ASP A 44 -4.65 8.47 3.75
C ASP A 44 -3.85 8.67 2.46
N ALA A 45 -4.09 9.80 1.80
CA ALA A 45 -3.48 10.17 0.53
C ALA A 45 -1.96 10.35 0.64
N ALA A 46 -1.49 10.94 1.75
CA ALA A 46 -0.05 11.15 1.97
C ALA A 46 0.72 9.82 1.97
N THR A 47 0.16 8.77 2.59
CA THR A 47 0.72 7.42 2.56
C THR A 47 0.74 6.85 1.15
N VAL A 48 -0.35 6.98 0.41
CA VAL A 48 -0.44 6.45 -0.97
C VAL A 48 0.59 7.15 -1.85
N HIS A 49 0.66 8.47 -1.74
CA HIS A 49 1.62 9.29 -2.47
C HIS A 49 3.06 8.87 -2.15
N ASP A 50 3.43 8.80 -0.87
CA ASP A 50 4.77 8.39 -0.43
C ASP A 50 5.16 6.98 -0.93
N ILE A 51 4.23 6.03 -0.92
CA ILE A 51 4.49 4.67 -1.40
C ILE A 51 4.79 4.66 -2.91
N LEU A 52 3.96 5.36 -3.69
CA LEU A 52 4.04 5.33 -5.15
C LEU A 52 5.15 6.23 -5.70
N SER A 53 5.29 7.45 -5.18
CA SER A 53 6.29 8.43 -5.67
C SER A 53 7.72 7.98 -5.39
N ASN A 54 7.95 7.25 -4.30
CA ASN A 54 9.24 6.65 -3.98
C ASN A 54 9.45 5.26 -4.62
N GLY A 55 8.50 4.77 -5.42
CA GLY A 55 8.66 3.50 -6.14
C GLY A 55 8.72 2.26 -5.25
N LYS A 56 8.21 2.32 -4.01
CA LYS A 56 8.23 1.20 -3.06
C LYS A 56 7.40 0.00 -3.54
N THR A 57 6.51 0.21 -4.51
CA THR A 57 5.62 -0.80 -5.09
C THR A 57 5.07 -0.32 -6.43
N ASP A 58 4.49 -1.21 -7.24
CA ASP A 58 3.75 -0.84 -8.46
C ASP A 58 2.30 -0.43 -8.18
N VAL A 59 1.65 -1.12 -7.23
CA VAL A 59 0.23 -0.93 -6.91
C VAL A 59 0.02 -0.83 -5.41
N VAL A 60 -0.94 -0.01 -4.99
CA VAL A 60 -1.38 0.07 -3.59
C VAL A 60 -2.76 -0.57 -3.45
N HIS A 61 -2.88 -1.60 -2.60
CA HIS A 61 -4.16 -2.19 -2.23
C HIS A 61 -4.67 -1.61 -0.91
N VAL A 62 -5.89 -1.10 -0.95
CA VAL A 62 -6.61 -0.59 0.21
C VAL A 62 -7.89 -1.40 0.38
N ALA A 63 -8.17 -1.85 1.61
CA ALA A 63 -9.32 -2.71 1.90
C ALA A 63 -10.30 -2.01 2.85
N ARG A 64 -9.95 -1.91 4.14
CA ARG A 64 -10.84 -1.36 5.18
C ARG A 64 -11.18 0.11 4.94
N GLU A 65 -10.30 0.89 4.35
CA GLU A 65 -10.59 2.31 4.10
C GLU A 65 -11.59 2.48 2.95
N PHE A 66 -11.54 1.65 1.91
CA PHE A 66 -12.58 1.62 0.87
C PHE A 66 -13.96 1.22 1.43
N LEU A 67 -14.01 0.32 2.41
CA LEU A 67 -15.26 -0.05 3.07
C LEU A 67 -15.82 1.09 3.95
N ARG A 68 -14.95 1.96 4.47
CA ARG A 68 -15.37 3.14 5.26
C ARG A 68 -15.80 4.28 4.35
N ASP A 69 -15.10 4.43 3.23
CA ASP A 69 -15.32 5.48 2.26
C ASP A 69 -15.10 4.96 0.83
N PRO A 70 -16.18 4.73 0.06
CA PRO A 70 -16.05 4.24 -1.31
C PRO A 70 -15.38 5.26 -2.23
N ASN A 71 -15.38 6.55 -1.88
CA ASN A 71 -14.74 7.62 -2.64
C ASN A 71 -13.27 7.83 -2.27
N PHE A 72 -12.66 6.90 -1.52
CA PHE A 72 -11.27 7.00 -1.06
C PHE A 72 -10.30 7.36 -2.21
N VAL A 73 -10.43 6.74 -3.38
CA VAL A 73 -9.57 7.05 -4.55
C VAL A 73 -9.73 8.50 -5.01
N GLN A 74 -10.97 9.00 -5.06
CA GLN A 74 -11.24 10.38 -5.46
C GLN A 74 -10.65 11.37 -4.46
N LYS A 75 -10.66 11.03 -3.16
CA LYS A 75 -9.98 11.85 -2.13
C LYS A 75 -8.47 11.84 -2.31
N VAL A 76 -7.87 10.67 -2.53
CA VAL A 76 -6.43 10.56 -2.81
C VAL A 76 -6.05 11.38 -4.04
N ALA A 77 -6.86 11.30 -5.10
CA ALA A 77 -6.68 12.07 -6.31
C ALA A 77 -6.76 13.57 -6.07
N LEU A 78 -7.79 14.04 -5.37
CA LEU A 78 -7.95 15.44 -5.00
C LEU A 78 -6.75 15.96 -4.18
N ASP A 79 -6.32 15.20 -3.18
CA ASP A 79 -5.23 15.57 -2.27
C ASP A 79 -3.86 15.60 -2.99
N THR A 80 -3.69 14.78 -4.02
CA THR A 80 -2.45 14.70 -4.81
C THR A 80 -2.48 15.54 -6.09
N GLY A 81 -3.62 16.17 -6.40
CA GLY A 81 -3.84 16.87 -7.68
C GLY A 81 -3.86 15.94 -8.90
N THR A 82 -4.10 14.64 -8.70
CA THR A 82 -4.18 13.66 -9.79
C THR A 82 -5.57 13.68 -10.39
N GLU A 83 -5.69 13.78 -11.71
CA GLU A 83 -6.98 13.64 -12.39
C GLU A 83 -7.46 12.17 -12.37
N VAL A 84 -8.73 11.97 -12.05
CA VAL A 84 -9.41 10.67 -12.11
C VAL A 84 -10.68 10.83 -12.94
N SER A 85 -10.84 9.99 -13.96
CA SER A 85 -11.98 9.96 -14.89
C SER A 85 -13.10 9.04 -14.40
#